data_AF-A0A5B6VPA8-F1
#
_entry.id   AF-A0A5B6VPA8-F1
#
_cell.length_a   1.000
_cell.length_b   1.000
_cell.length_c   1.000
_cell.angle_alpha   90.00
_cell.angle_beta   90.00
_cell.angle_gamma   90.00
#
_symmetry.space_group_name_H-M   'P 1'
#
loop_
_entity.id
_entity.type
_entity.pdbx_description
1 polymer ?
#
loop_
_entity_poly.entity_id
_entity_poly.type
_entity_poly.pdbx_seq_one_letter_code
_entity_poly.pdbx_strand_id
1 'polypeptide(L)'
;MLSSNKSEFWLREVGFLGHIVSGDGIRVNPNKISTIVEWKPSKNVSEVRSFLGLADYYHRFVKWCSIIAIPMTRLLQKYVKFEWSEKCQQTYGLFPHEQVMFISRSQAST
;
A
#
# COMPACT_ATOMS: atom_id res chain seq x y z
N MET A 1 -3.80 -29.02 -12.03
CA MET A 1 -5.02 -29.46 -11.32
C MET A 1 -5.57 -28.25 -10.58
N LEU A 2 -6.67 -27.66 -11.06
CA LEU A 2 -7.35 -26.57 -10.34
C LEU A 2 -8.12 -27.19 -9.16
N SER A 3 -7.91 -26.70 -7.94
CA SER A 3 -8.65 -27.18 -6.77
C SER A 3 -10.03 -26.54 -6.72
N SER A 4 -11.11 -27.33 -6.64
CA SER A 4 -12.50 -26.85 -6.67
C SER A 4 -12.85 -25.83 -5.57
N ASN A 5 -12.10 -25.79 -4.46
CA ASN A 5 -12.27 -24.83 -3.36
C ASN A 5 -11.81 -23.39 -3.72
N LYS A 6 -10.91 -23.21 -4.69
CA LYS A 6 -10.32 -21.90 -5.05
C LYS A 6 -10.96 -21.27 -6.29
N SER A 7 -12.03 -21.87 -6.80
CA SER A 7 -12.65 -21.44 -8.05
C SER A 7 -13.92 -20.68 -7.76
N GLU A 8 -13.92 -19.39 -8.09
CA GLU A 8 -15.06 -18.49 -7.95
C GLU A 8 -15.71 -18.34 -9.33
N PHE A 9 -16.98 -18.72 -9.46
CA PHE A 9 -17.73 -18.64 -10.72
C PHE A 9 -18.95 -17.74 -10.56
N TRP A 10 -19.35 -17.08 -11.66
CA TRP A 10 -20.55 -16.23 -11.73
C TRP A 10 -20.56 -15.03 -10.77
N LEU A 11 -19.39 -14.55 -10.36
CA LEU A 11 -19.29 -13.34 -9.54
C LEU A 11 -19.28 -12.08 -10.40
N ARG A 12 -19.96 -11.03 -9.92
CA ARG A 12 -19.94 -9.70 -10.53
C ARG A 12 -18.60 -8.97 -10.31
N GLU A 13 -17.90 -9.33 -9.23
CA GLU A 13 -16.58 -8.84 -8.87
C GLU A 13 -15.74 -10.01 -8.36
N VAL A 14 -14.45 -10.07 -8.73
CA VAL A 14 -13.52 -11.12 -8.30
C VAL A 14 -12.24 -10.54 -7.72
N GLY A 15 -11.78 -11.13 -6.62
CA GLY A 15 -10.50 -10.77 -6.01
C GLY A 15 -9.34 -11.44 -6.76
N PHE A 16 -8.46 -10.67 -7.38
CA PHE A 16 -7.30 -11.19 -8.11
C PHE A 16 -6.04 -10.36 -7.84
N LEU A 17 -4.97 -11.01 -7.37
CA LEU A 17 -3.65 -10.39 -7.10
C LEU A 17 -3.70 -9.10 -6.24
N GLY A 18 -4.61 -9.02 -5.28
CA GLY A 18 -4.77 -7.84 -4.43
C GLY A 18 -5.62 -6.72 -5.03
N HIS A 19 -6.24 -6.98 -6.18
CA HIS A 19 -7.22 -6.11 -6.83
C HIS A 19 -8.60 -6.76 -6.80
N ILE A 20 -9.63 -5.94 -6.98
CA ILE A 20 -10.99 -6.37 -7.30
C ILE A 20 -11.20 -6.03 -8.77
N VAL A 21 -11.52 -7.04 -9.57
CA VAL A 21 -11.82 -6.90 -11.00
C VAL A 21 -13.33 -7.02 -11.17
N SER A 22 -13.94 -6.02 -11.80
CA SER A 22 -15.37 -6.00 -12.13
C SER A 22 -15.59 -5.52 -13.56
N GLY A 23 -16.85 -5.52 -14.01
CA GLY A 23 -17.23 -4.95 -15.31
C GLY A 23 -16.91 -3.45 -15.45
N ASP A 24 -16.79 -2.73 -14.33
CA ASP A 24 -16.48 -1.30 -14.28
C ASP A 24 -14.96 -1.02 -14.28
N GLY A 25 -14.13 -2.07 -14.19
CA GLY A 25 -12.67 -1.97 -14.24
C GLY A 25 -11.96 -2.64 -13.07
N ILE A 26 -10.72 -2.22 -12.81
CA ILE A 26 -9.84 -2.78 -11.79
C ILE A 26 -9.68 -1.77 -10.66
N ARG A 27 -10.05 -2.17 -9.44
CA ARG A 27 -9.84 -1.37 -8.22
C ARG A 27 -8.92 -2.09 -7.25
N VAL A 28 -8.21 -1.36 -6.39
CA VAL A 28 -7.38 -1.98 -5.35
C VAL A 28 -8.29 -2.57 -4.27
N ASN A 29 -7.97 -3.76 -3.77
CA ASN A 29 -8.74 -4.36 -2.70
C ASN A 29 -8.54 -3.56 -1.40
N PRO A 30 -9.61 -3.02 -0.78
CA PRO A 30 -9.50 -2.19 0.42
C PRO A 30 -8.86 -2.93 1.60
N ASN A 31 -8.98 -4.26 1.70
CA ASN A 31 -8.32 -5.06 2.75
C ASN A 31 -6.79 -5.04 2.63
N LYS A 32 -6.25 -4.84 1.42
CA LYS A 32 -4.80 -4.71 1.21
C LYS A 32 -4.31 -3.32 1.58
N ILE A 33 -5.15 -2.31 1.38
CA ILE A 33 -4.84 -0.92 1.73
C ILE A 33 -4.90 -0.75 3.25
N SER A 34 -5.90 -1.30 3.93
CA SER A 34 -6.02 -1.22 5.39
C SER A 34 -4.78 -1.76 6.09
N THR A 35 -4.16 -2.82 5.55
CA THR A 35 -2.90 -3.38 6.08
C THR A 35 -1.74 -2.38 6.01
N ILE A 36 -1.70 -1.50 5.01
CA ILE A 36 -0.65 -0.48 4.87
C ILE A 36 -0.98 0.73 5.75
N VAL A 37 -2.26 1.08 5.88
CA VAL A 37 -2.76 2.14 6.76
C VAL A 37 -2.49 1.84 8.23
N GLU A 38 -2.74 0.60 8.65
CA GLU A 38 -2.57 0.12 10.03
C GLU A 38 -1.14 -0.35 10.32
N TRP A 39 -0.23 -0.20 9.36
CA TRP A 39 1.15 -0.61 9.55
C TRP A 39 1.74 0.14 10.75
N LYS A 40 2.56 -0.53 11.56
CA LYS A 40 3.19 0.09 12.74
C LYS A 40 4.50 0.77 12.33
N PRO A 41 4.91 1.87 13.01
CA PRO A 41 6.21 2.47 12.81
C PRO A 41 7.31 1.41 12.84
N SER A 42 8.10 1.35 11.78
CA SER A 42 9.08 0.28 11.59
C SER A 42 10.23 0.46 12.57
N LYS A 43 10.64 -0.63 13.23
CA LYS A 43 11.66 -0.62 14.28
C LYS A 43 13.05 -0.96 13.76
N ASN A 44 13.14 -1.45 12.52
CA ASN A 44 14.40 -1.87 11.91
C ASN A 44 14.40 -1.69 10.39
N VAL A 45 15.59 -1.81 9.80
CA VAL A 45 15.85 -1.66 8.36
C VAL A 45 15.06 -2.67 7.52
N SER A 46 14.87 -3.90 8.02
CA SER A 46 14.15 -4.95 7.29
C SER A 46 12.66 -4.61 7.14
N GLU A 47 12.03 -4.12 8.21
CA GLU A 47 10.63 -3.68 8.21
C GLU A 47 10.43 -2.47 7.29
N VAL A 48 11.36 -1.51 7.30
CA VAL A 48 11.32 -0.37 6.37
C VAL A 48 11.43 -0.82 4.92
N ARG A 49 12.30 -1.79 4.62
CA ARG A 49 12.45 -2.34 3.26
C ARG A 49 11.18 -3.06 2.82
N SER A 50 10.55 -3.85 3.70
CA SER A 50 9.27 -4.50 3.43
C SER A 50 8.14 -3.50 3.19
N PHE A 51 8.06 -2.45 4.01
CA PHE A 51 7.08 -1.37 3.83
C PHE A 51 7.26 -0.66 2.49
N LEU A 52 8.50 -0.27 2.15
CA LEU A 52 8.79 0.38 0.88
C LEU A 52 8.48 -0.50 -0.33
N GLY A 53 8.70 -1.82 -0.24
CA GLY A 53 8.30 -2.76 -1.29
C GLY A 53 6.78 -2.84 -1.47
N LEU A 54 6.01 -2.81 -0.39
CA LEU A 54 4.55 -2.74 -0.45
C LEU A 54 4.07 -1.41 -1.01
N ALA A 55 4.63 -0.30 -0.53
CA ALA A 55 4.29 1.04 -1.00
C ALA A 55 4.58 1.17 -2.52
N ASP A 56 5.70 0.63 -2.99
CA ASP A 56 6.05 0.58 -4.42
C ASP A 56 5.09 -0.29 -5.23
N TYR A 57 4.69 -1.47 -4.74
CA TYR A 57 3.71 -2.31 -5.43
C TYR A 57 2.38 -1.57 -5.68
N TYR A 58 1.93 -0.77 -4.72
CA TYR A 58 0.69 -0.01 -4.83
C TYR A 58 0.87 1.41 -5.38
N HIS A 59 2.09 1.87 -5.71
CA HIS A 59 2.35 3.28 -6.06
C HIS A 59 1.51 3.78 -7.25
N ARG A 60 1.15 2.90 -8.19
CA ARG A 60 0.29 3.24 -9.35
C ARG A 60 -1.10 3.73 -8.95
N PHE A 61 -1.54 3.37 -7.74
CA PHE A 61 -2.84 3.72 -7.19
C PHE A 61 -2.73 4.74 -6.06
N VAL A 62 -1.53 5.24 -5.80
CA VAL A 62 -1.21 6.08 -4.64
C VAL A 62 -0.43 7.28 -5.13
N LYS A 63 -1.11 8.41 -5.26
CA LYS A 63 -0.43 9.67 -5.52
C LYS A 63 0.49 10.01 -4.33
N TRP A 64 1.64 10.60 -4.63
CA TRP A 64 2.63 11.07 -3.65
C TRP A 64 3.39 10.00 -2.85
N CYS A 65 3.23 8.72 -3.19
CA CYS A 65 3.98 7.61 -2.57
C CYS A 65 5.50 7.85 -2.59
N SER A 66 6.02 8.42 -3.69
CA SER A 66 7.44 8.77 -3.83
C SER A 66 7.91 9.82 -2.82
N ILE A 67 7.09 10.83 -2.50
CA ILE A 67 7.45 11.85 -1.49
C ILE A 67 7.60 11.19 -0.12
N ILE A 68 6.74 10.21 0.16
CA ILE A 68 6.70 9.53 1.45
C ILE A 68 7.83 8.50 1.58
N ALA A 69 8.20 7.86 0.47
CA ALA A 69 9.31 6.92 0.43
C ALA A 69 10.68 7.58 0.69
N ILE A 70 10.90 8.85 0.28
CA ILE A 70 12.19 9.54 0.39
C ILE A 70 12.81 9.51 1.80
N PRO A 71 12.14 9.98 2.87
CA PRO A 71 12.72 9.96 4.21
C PRO A 71 13.03 8.54 4.70
N MET A 72 12.21 7.56 4.30
CA MET A 72 12.42 6.15 4.67
C MET A 72 13.54 5.49 3.88
N THR A 73 13.76 5.88 2.63
CA THR A 73 14.84 5.33 1.80
C THR A 73 16.21 5.69 2.37
N ARG A 74 16.33 6.84 3.07
CA ARG A 74 17.53 7.21 3.82
C ARG A 74 17.87 6.23 4.94
N LEU A 75 16.86 5.63 5.58
CA LEU A 75 17.04 4.60 6.61
C LEU A 75 17.63 3.30 6.05
N LEU A 76 17.62 3.11 4.73
CA LEU A 76 18.19 1.94 4.05
C LEU A 76 19.63 2.13 3.56
N GLN A 77 20.20 3.33 3.69
CA GLN A 77 21.54 3.63 3.19
C GLN A 77 22.62 2.90 4.01
N LYS A 78 23.62 2.35 3.31
CA LYS A 78 24.78 1.75 3.97
C LYS A 78 25.49 2.81 4.83
N TYR A 79 25.98 2.39 6.00
CA TYR A 79 26.69 3.23 6.96
C TYR A 79 25.86 4.34 7.62
N VAL A 80 24.54 4.39 7.37
CA VAL A 80 23.63 5.25 8.10
C VAL A 80 23.08 4.49 9.31
N LYS A 81 23.18 5.08 10.51
CA LYS A 81 22.55 4.53 11.71
C LYS A 81 21.03 4.62 11.53
N PHE A 82 20.33 3.52 11.80
CA PHE A 82 18.88 3.53 11.79
C PHE A 82 18.37 4.43 12.92
N GLU A 83 17.79 5.56 12.55
CA GLU A 83 17.19 6.50 13.49
C GLU A 83 15.84 6.94 12.93
N TRP A 84 14.78 6.55 13.62
CA TRP A 84 13.42 6.93 13.24
C TRP A 84 13.19 8.40 13.59
N SER A 85 13.47 9.28 12.64
CA SER A 85 13.35 10.73 12.84
C SER A 85 11.90 11.18 12.85
N GLU A 86 11.66 12.37 13.42
CA GLU A 86 10.35 13.02 13.40
C GLU A 86 9.83 13.19 11.96
N LYS A 87 10.72 13.45 11.01
CA LYS A 87 10.36 13.51 9.58
C LYS A 87 9.88 12.16 9.06
N CYS A 88 10.47 11.04 9.49
CA CYS A 88 9.94 9.72 9.16
C CYS A 88 8.55 9.53 9.76
N GLN A 89 8.33 9.94 11.01
CA GLN A 89 7.02 9.83 11.67
C GLN A 89 5.94 10.69 11.01
N GLN A 90 6.24 11.94 10.66
CA GLN A 90 5.31 12.86 10.00
C GLN A 90 4.91 12.34 8.62
N THR A 91 5.90 11.94 7.82
CA THR A 91 5.63 11.46 6.46
C THR A 91 4.91 10.11 6.47
N TYR A 92 5.21 9.27 7.46
CA TYR A 92 4.46 8.04 7.73
C TYR A 92 3.01 8.31 8.11
N GLY A 93 2.74 9.30 8.97
CA GLY A 93 1.39 9.69 9.37
C GLY A 93 0.56 10.34 8.25
N LEU A 94 1.21 10.93 7.25
CA LEU A 94 0.56 11.45 6.04
C LEU A 94 0.09 10.33 5.08
N PHE A 95 0.74 9.16 5.14
CA PHE A 95 0.48 8.05 4.22
C PHE A 95 -0.97 7.54 4.29
N PRO A 96 -1.55 7.26 5.47
CA PRO A 96 -2.95 6.83 5.56
C PRO A 96 -3.96 7.85 5.05
N HIS A 97 -3.74 9.13 5.31
CA HIS A 97 -4.73 10.17 5.04
C HIS A 97 -4.89 10.43 3.54
N GLU A 98 -3.80 10.49 2.78
CA GLU A 98 -3.88 10.68 1.32
C GLU A 98 -4.38 9.44 0.58
N GLN A 99 -4.01 8.24 1.04
CA GLN A 99 -4.47 6.97 0.49
C GLN A 99 -5.99 6.81 0.61
N VAL A 100 -6.53 6.95 1.83
CA VAL A 100 -7.96 6.82 2.10
C VAL A 100 -8.76 7.84 1.30
N MET A 101 -8.25 9.07 1.18
CA MET A 101 -8.89 10.13 0.39
C MET A 101 -8.86 9.86 -1.12
N PHE A 102 -7.77 9.29 -1.65
CA PHE A 102 -7.67 8.96 -3.07
C PHE A 102 -8.57 7.78 -3.45
N ILE A 103 -8.64 6.74 -2.61
CA ILE A 103 -9.53 5.59 -2.84
C ILE A 103 -10.99 6.02 -2.78
N SER A 104 -11.35 6.82 -1.77
CA SER A 104 -12.71 7.37 -1.64
C SER A 104 -13.12 8.21 -2.86
N ARG A 105 -12.19 8.99 -3.43
CA ARG A 105 -12.43 9.80 -4.65
C ARG A 105 -12.44 8.98 -5.94
N SER A 106 -11.58 7.96 -6.04
CA SER A 106 -11.54 7.04 -7.19
C SER A 106 -12.78 6.16 -7.28
N GLN A 107 -13.43 5.86 -6.16
CA GLN A 107 -14.69 5.08 -6.12
C GLN A 107 -15.94 5.97 -6.25
N ALA A 108 -15.82 7.30 -6.10
CA ALA A 108 -16.93 8.26 -6.17
C ALA A 108 -17.08 8.95 -7.54
N SER A 109 -16.24 8.61 -8.53
CA SER A 109 -16.36 9.08 -9.91
C SER A 109 -16.67 7.90 -10.84
N THR A 110 -17.84 7.30 -10.66
CA THR A 110 -18.60 6.58 -11.70
C THR A 110 -20.08 6.68 -11.34
#